data_AF-A0A518H5C6-F1
#
_entry.id   AF-A0A518H5C6-F1
#
_cell.length_a   1.000
_cell.length_b   1.000
_cell.length_c   1.000
_cell.angle_alpha   90.00
_cell.angle_beta   90.00
_cell.angle_gamma   90.00
#
_symmetry.space_group_name_H-M   'P 1'
#
loop_
_entity.id
_entity.type
_entity.pdbx_description
1 polymer ?
#
loop_
_entity_poly.entity_id
_entity_poly.type
_entity_poly.pdbx_seq_one_letter_code
_entity_poly.pdbx_strand_id
1 'polypeptide(L)'
;MMGRDARERVPSSLDDHRARQSTFNASSQGQWDGFAGHRRAVSNLLGAGEVRGGEATRLCVLGAGNTNDLDLPGLLEAHREVHLVDLDGEALGMGATRQGVYEHPGLRLHGGLDVSSMLDAFSGWSPRAEVGPADLAAMAGWPSGRVALALPGPFDRVASTCLLSQLVETACHVLGDRHPRIGEAVSAIRAGHLRLLARLTRPGGSATLITDVVSTRSYPALSNVPEQDYPDLLPRLARSRQHILGLHPGELMAAIRGDSALAGTLSGLEPIRPWGWRLHDRVYLVWAVRMKVGPGRW
;
A
#
# COMPACT_ATOMS: atom_id res chain seq x y z
N MET A 1 13.62 14.52 52.38
CA MET A 1 14.43 13.58 51.56
C MET A 1 13.44 12.65 50.84
N MET A 2 12.62 13.16 49.90
CA MET A 2 12.89 13.23 48.45
C MET A 2 13.72 12.03 47.99
N GLY A 3 13.27 11.13 47.12
CA GLY A 3 12.09 11.04 46.26
C GLY A 3 12.53 10.08 45.16
N ARG A 4 11.95 8.88 45.11
CA ARG A 4 12.39 7.83 44.18
C ARG A 4 12.08 8.24 42.74
N ASP A 5 13.13 8.20 41.92
CA ASP A 5 13.17 8.33 40.47
C ASP A 5 11.88 7.86 39.77
N ALA A 6 11.08 8.82 39.34
CA ALA A 6 10.19 8.64 38.21
C ALA A 6 11.08 8.65 36.96
N ARG A 7 11.55 7.47 36.53
CA ARG A 7 12.10 7.32 35.18
C ARG A 7 10.99 7.65 34.21
N GLU A 8 11.08 8.83 33.61
CA GLU A 8 10.32 9.25 32.45
C GLU A 8 10.41 8.11 31.42
N ARG A 9 9.30 7.39 31.20
CA ARG A 9 9.22 6.42 30.11
C ARG A 9 9.28 7.24 28.84
N VAL A 10 10.45 7.28 28.20
CA VAL A 10 10.56 7.72 26.81
C VAL A 10 9.55 6.88 26.03
N PRO A 11 8.59 7.50 25.31
CA PRO A 11 7.60 6.77 24.53
C PRO A 11 8.31 5.73 23.66
N SER A 12 7.81 4.49 23.66
CA SER A 12 8.40 3.48 22.81
C SER A 12 8.22 3.90 21.35
N SER A 13 9.24 3.76 20.52
CA SER A 13 9.18 4.03 19.08
C SER A 13 8.13 3.19 18.34
N LEU A 14 7.57 2.14 18.96
CA LEU A 14 6.39 1.43 18.45
C LEU A 14 5.12 2.27 18.50
N ASP A 15 4.93 2.98 19.62
CA ASP A 15 3.79 3.87 19.79
C ASP A 15 3.84 4.99 18.74
N ASP A 16 5.04 5.39 18.32
CA ASP A 16 5.27 6.44 17.32
C ASP A 16 4.77 6.04 15.92
N HIS A 17 5.02 4.82 15.45
CA HIS A 17 4.57 4.40 14.11
C HIS A 17 3.05 4.19 14.01
N ARG A 18 2.44 3.56 15.02
CA ARG A 18 0.98 3.42 15.10
C ARG A 18 0.33 4.79 15.24
N ALA A 19 0.83 5.65 16.12
CA ALA A 19 0.33 7.01 16.28
C ALA A 19 0.49 7.85 15.01
N ARG A 20 1.59 7.68 14.27
CA ARG A 20 1.80 8.36 12.99
C ARG A 20 0.76 7.95 11.95
N GLN A 21 0.47 6.66 11.81
CA GLN A 21 -0.58 6.20 10.89
C GLN A 21 -1.95 6.75 11.29
N SER A 22 -2.30 6.69 12.58
CA SER A 22 -3.55 7.27 13.08
C SER A 22 -3.61 8.78 12.92
N THR A 23 -2.49 9.50 13.08
CA THR A 23 -2.42 10.94 12.82
C THR A 23 -2.62 11.25 11.33
N PHE A 24 -2.03 10.45 10.44
CA PHE A 24 -2.24 10.58 8.99
C PHE A 24 -3.71 10.36 8.62
N ASN A 25 -4.33 9.31 9.17
CA ASN A 25 -5.76 9.08 9.00
C ASN A 25 -6.59 10.24 9.56
N ALA A 26 -6.39 10.66 10.81
CA ALA A 26 -7.11 11.79 11.40
C ALA A 26 -7.00 13.07 10.53
N SER A 27 -5.81 13.36 10.02
CA SER A 27 -5.56 14.55 9.18
C SER A 27 -6.28 14.51 7.82
N SER A 28 -6.57 13.32 7.29
CA SER A 28 -7.24 13.15 5.99
C SER A 28 -8.74 12.83 6.11
N GLN A 29 -9.27 12.65 7.32
CA GLN A 29 -10.68 12.31 7.54
C GLN A 29 -11.64 13.35 6.93
N GLY A 30 -11.28 14.65 6.97
CA GLY A 30 -12.09 15.73 6.37
C GLY A 30 -12.03 15.82 4.84
N GLN A 31 -11.21 15.01 4.15
CA GLN A 31 -10.76 15.28 2.78
C GLN A 31 -11.51 14.54 1.68
N TRP A 32 -12.72 14.07 1.94
CA TRP A 32 -13.49 13.25 1.00
C TRP A 32 -13.61 13.81 -0.42
N ASP A 33 -13.83 15.13 -0.55
CA ASP A 33 -13.96 15.79 -1.84
C ASP A 33 -12.62 15.87 -2.57
N GLY A 34 -11.52 16.10 -1.84
CA GLY A 34 -10.16 16.06 -2.38
C GLY A 34 -9.78 14.69 -2.94
N PHE A 35 -10.39 13.62 -2.44
CA PHE A 35 -10.19 12.27 -2.96
C PHE A 35 -11.09 11.93 -4.15
N ALA A 36 -12.08 12.75 -4.55
CA ALA A 36 -13.11 12.33 -5.51
C ALA A 36 -12.56 11.81 -6.85
N GLY A 37 -11.54 12.47 -7.42
CA GLY A 37 -10.88 12.02 -8.66
C GLY A 37 -10.10 10.72 -8.47
N HIS A 38 -9.33 10.63 -7.38
CA HIS A 38 -8.55 9.44 -7.05
C HIS A 38 -9.45 8.24 -6.72
N ARG A 39 -10.49 8.46 -5.91
CA ARG A 39 -11.52 7.46 -5.56
C ARG A 39 -12.18 6.86 -6.79
N ARG A 40 -12.57 7.70 -7.75
CA ARG A 40 -13.14 7.24 -9.02
C ARG A 40 -12.15 6.35 -9.78
N ALA A 41 -10.89 6.77 -9.90
CA ALA A 41 -9.87 6.00 -10.61
C ALA A 41 -9.61 4.63 -9.94
N VAL A 42 -9.45 4.62 -8.61
CA VAL A 42 -9.22 3.40 -7.83
C VAL A 42 -10.43 2.48 -7.89
N SER A 43 -11.64 2.96 -7.57
CA SER A 43 -12.84 2.12 -7.59
C SER A 43 -13.16 1.58 -8.98
N ASN A 44 -12.99 2.37 -10.05
CA ASN A 44 -13.14 1.85 -11.41
C ASN A 44 -12.14 0.73 -11.69
N LEU A 45 -10.88 0.87 -11.26
CA LEU A 45 -9.85 -0.15 -11.48
C LEU A 45 -10.14 -1.44 -10.72
N LEU A 46 -10.68 -1.33 -9.50
CA LEU A 46 -10.96 -2.45 -8.62
C LEU A 46 -12.28 -3.16 -8.96
N GLY A 47 -13.32 -2.41 -9.30
CA GLY A 47 -14.62 -2.93 -9.75
C GLY A 47 -14.59 -3.49 -11.18
N ALA A 48 -13.70 -3.01 -12.06
CA ALA A 48 -13.65 -3.46 -13.45
C ALA A 48 -13.07 -4.87 -13.60
N GLY A 49 -13.81 -5.79 -14.23
CA GLY A 49 -13.28 -6.95 -14.94
C GLY A 49 -14.20 -8.16 -14.90
N GLU A 50 -13.86 -9.18 -15.68
CA GLU A 50 -14.75 -10.28 -15.96
C GLU A 50 -15.05 -11.14 -14.74
N VAL A 51 -16.35 -11.25 -14.44
CA VAL A 51 -16.88 -12.26 -13.54
C VAL A 51 -16.84 -13.59 -14.27
N ARG A 52 -15.82 -14.41 -13.99
CA ARG A 52 -15.78 -15.78 -14.54
C ARG A 52 -16.88 -16.61 -13.89
N GLY A 53 -17.88 -17.01 -14.68
CA GLY A 53 -18.95 -17.91 -14.24
C GLY A 53 -20.13 -17.23 -13.53
N GLY A 54 -20.26 -15.90 -13.61
CA GLY A 54 -21.40 -15.17 -13.04
C GLY A 54 -21.42 -15.03 -11.52
N GLU A 55 -20.44 -15.59 -10.79
CA GLU A 55 -20.35 -15.48 -9.34
C GLU A 55 -19.65 -14.18 -8.88
N ALA A 56 -20.33 -13.39 -8.04
CA ALA A 56 -19.75 -12.20 -7.46
C ALA A 56 -18.44 -12.50 -6.69
N THR A 57 -17.42 -11.67 -6.92
CA THR A 57 -16.03 -11.93 -6.51
C THR A 57 -15.73 -11.41 -5.10
N ARG A 58 -14.63 -11.87 -4.48
CA ARG A 58 -14.11 -11.37 -3.19
C ARG A 58 -12.93 -10.42 -3.42
N LEU A 59 -13.04 -9.19 -2.92
CA LEU A 59 -11.99 -8.17 -2.97
C LEU A 59 -11.33 -8.00 -1.60
N CYS A 60 -10.01 -7.90 -1.55
CA CYS A 60 -9.23 -7.48 -0.39
C CYS A 60 -8.43 -6.22 -0.72
N VAL A 61 -8.54 -5.17 0.09
CA VAL A 61 -7.80 -3.91 -0.06
C VAL A 61 -6.90 -3.70 1.16
N LEU A 62 -5.59 -3.67 0.92
CA LEU A 62 -4.56 -3.41 1.93
C LEU A 62 -4.28 -1.90 2.01
N GLY A 63 -4.25 -1.38 3.24
CA GLY A 63 -3.98 0.04 3.53
C GLY A 63 -5.17 0.94 3.24
N ALA A 64 -6.38 0.47 3.54
CA ALA A 64 -7.60 1.18 3.18
C ALA A 64 -7.85 2.46 4.01
N GLY A 65 -7.20 2.61 5.17
CA GLY A 65 -7.29 3.80 6.05
C GLY A 65 -8.73 4.28 6.25
N ASN A 66 -8.96 5.58 5.99
CA ASN A 66 -10.29 6.20 6.06
C ASN A 66 -11.25 5.83 4.91
N THR A 67 -10.81 5.00 3.96
CA THR A 67 -11.57 4.60 2.75
C THR A 67 -11.91 5.75 1.81
N ASN A 68 -11.23 6.89 1.93
CA ASN A 68 -11.49 8.08 1.12
C ASN A 68 -11.23 7.84 -0.39
N ASP A 69 -10.33 6.91 -0.70
CA ASP A 69 -9.95 6.44 -2.02
C ASP A 69 -10.87 5.32 -2.56
N LEU A 70 -11.89 4.90 -1.81
CA LEU A 70 -12.79 3.82 -2.19
C LEU A 70 -14.25 4.30 -2.18
N ASP A 71 -14.94 4.09 -3.29
CA ASP A 71 -16.40 4.05 -3.38
C ASP A 71 -16.89 2.67 -2.91
N LEU A 72 -17.12 2.52 -1.61
CA LEU A 72 -17.49 1.24 -1.00
C LEU A 72 -18.87 0.73 -1.47
N PRO A 73 -19.92 1.57 -1.62
CA PRO A 73 -21.18 1.13 -2.22
C PRO A 73 -20.98 0.47 -3.59
N GLY A 74 -20.29 1.15 -4.52
CA GLY A 74 -20.05 0.60 -5.86
C GLY A 74 -19.21 -0.68 -5.84
N LEU A 75 -18.23 -0.78 -4.92
CA LEU A 75 -17.46 -2.02 -4.77
C LEU A 75 -18.28 -3.17 -4.18
N LEU A 76 -19.21 -2.90 -3.26
CA LEU A 76 -20.11 -3.90 -2.69
C LEU A 76 -21.20 -4.35 -3.68
N GLU A 77 -21.51 -3.56 -4.70
CA GLU A 77 -22.32 -4.00 -5.84
C GLU A 77 -21.52 -4.92 -6.79
N ALA A 78 -20.23 -4.63 -6.99
CA ALA A 78 -19.36 -5.41 -7.89
C ALA A 78 -18.80 -6.70 -7.27
N HIS A 79 -18.74 -6.78 -5.93
CA HIS A 79 -18.10 -7.85 -5.19
C HIS A 79 -19.05 -8.41 -4.11
N ARG A 80 -19.08 -9.74 -3.96
CA ARG A 80 -19.84 -10.40 -2.89
C ARG A 80 -19.31 -10.01 -1.52
N GLU A 81 -17.99 -9.91 -1.41
CA GLU A 81 -17.29 -9.54 -0.18
C GLU A 81 -16.21 -8.51 -0.49
N VAL A 82 -16.13 -7.47 0.35
CA VAL A 82 -15.06 -6.48 0.36
C VAL A 82 -14.40 -6.54 1.73
N HIS A 83 -13.11 -6.90 1.75
CA HIS A 83 -12.27 -6.96 2.93
C HIS A 83 -11.36 -5.74 2.94
N LEU A 84 -11.48 -4.89 3.96
CA LEU A 84 -10.63 -3.74 4.16
C LEU A 84 -9.63 -4.04 5.26
N VAL A 85 -8.35 -3.81 5.00
CA VAL A 85 -7.26 -4.11 5.93
C VAL A 85 -6.50 -2.84 6.21
N ASP A 86 -6.34 -2.50 7.48
CA ASP A 86 -5.51 -1.39 7.91
C ASP A 86 -4.98 -1.62 9.33
N LEU A 87 -3.92 -0.89 9.67
CA LEU A 87 -3.41 -0.85 11.04
C LEU A 87 -4.42 -0.15 11.97
N ASP A 88 -5.10 0.87 11.45
CA ASP A 88 -6.07 1.68 12.16
C ASP A 88 -7.50 1.19 11.91
N GLY A 89 -8.00 0.36 12.84
CA GLY A 89 -9.36 -0.17 12.75
C GLY A 89 -10.47 0.87 12.94
N GLU A 90 -10.17 1.97 13.64
CA GLU A 90 -11.13 3.05 13.85
C GLU A 90 -11.35 3.81 12.54
N ALA A 91 -10.27 4.14 11.83
CA ALA A 91 -10.34 4.77 10.51
C ALA A 91 -11.19 3.97 9.50
N LEU A 92 -11.01 2.64 9.49
CA LEU A 92 -11.82 1.73 8.67
C LEU A 92 -13.32 1.86 8.99
N GLY A 93 -13.66 1.80 10.28
CA GLY A 93 -15.03 1.88 10.75
C GLY A 93 -15.68 3.21 10.40
N MET A 94 -14.99 4.32 10.68
CA MET A 94 -15.46 5.67 10.36
C MET A 94 -15.68 5.88 8.86
N GLY A 95 -14.74 5.38 8.03
CA GLY A 95 -14.86 5.42 6.58
C GLY A 95 -16.10 4.68 6.08
N ALA A 96 -16.34 3.46 6.58
CA ALA A 96 -17.51 2.67 6.23
C ALA A 96 -18.82 3.27 6.73
N THR A 97 -18.86 3.83 7.95
CA THR A 97 -20.02 4.54 8.49
C THR A 97 -20.37 5.77 7.66
N ARG A 98 -19.36 6.57 7.29
CA ARG A 98 -19.54 7.76 6.45
C ARG A 98 -20.21 7.44 5.11
N GLN A 99 -19.88 6.29 4.53
CA GLN A 99 -20.43 5.82 3.26
C GLN A 99 -21.75 5.05 3.42
N GLY A 100 -22.25 4.87 4.65
CA GLY A 100 -23.52 4.21 4.92
C GLY A 100 -23.50 2.69 4.76
N VAL A 101 -22.33 2.05 4.80
CA VAL A 101 -22.16 0.61 4.51
C VAL A 101 -21.53 -0.19 5.65
N TYR A 102 -21.33 0.42 6.84
CA TYR A 102 -20.70 -0.24 7.99
C TYR A 102 -21.35 -1.58 8.36
N GLU A 103 -22.68 -1.65 8.30
CA GLU A 103 -23.46 -2.85 8.63
C GLU A 103 -23.70 -3.77 7.41
N HIS A 104 -23.14 -3.46 6.24
CA HIS A 104 -23.39 -4.23 5.04
C HIS A 104 -22.84 -5.66 5.18
N PRO A 105 -23.63 -6.72 4.90
CA PRO A 105 -23.25 -8.10 5.17
C PRO A 105 -22.07 -8.60 4.31
N GLY A 106 -21.74 -7.91 3.22
CA GLY A 106 -20.56 -8.16 2.39
C GLY A 106 -19.28 -7.43 2.84
N LEU A 107 -19.35 -6.51 3.80
CA LEU A 107 -18.18 -5.74 4.26
C LEU A 107 -17.48 -6.45 5.43
N ARG A 108 -16.15 -6.52 5.39
CA ARG A 108 -15.32 -7.08 6.47
C ARG A 108 -14.17 -6.11 6.78
N LEU A 109 -14.07 -5.68 8.04
CA LEU A 109 -13.03 -4.75 8.49
C LEU A 109 -11.97 -5.51 9.29
N HIS A 110 -10.72 -5.46 8.85
CA HIS A 110 -9.56 -6.10 9.48
C HIS A 110 -8.62 -5.03 10.01
N GLY A 111 -8.99 -4.44 11.14
CA GLY A 111 -8.19 -3.43 11.85
C GLY A 111 -7.07 -4.03 12.70
N GLY A 112 -6.05 -3.23 13.03
CA GLY A 112 -4.95 -3.64 13.92
C GLY A 112 -3.88 -4.50 13.22
N LEU A 113 -3.99 -4.72 11.91
CA LEU A 113 -3.12 -5.62 11.18
C LEU A 113 -1.93 -4.87 10.57
N ASP A 114 -0.72 -5.20 11.02
CA ASP A 114 0.51 -4.73 10.40
C ASP A 114 0.82 -5.54 9.13
N VAL A 115 0.50 -4.96 7.97
CA VAL A 115 0.76 -5.57 6.66
C VAL A 115 2.25 -5.76 6.34
N SER A 116 3.13 -5.03 7.02
CA SER A 116 4.58 -5.22 6.89
C SER A 116 5.07 -6.37 7.77
N SER A 117 4.36 -6.65 8.87
CA SER A 117 4.83 -7.49 9.97
C SER A 117 6.18 -7.06 10.55
N MET A 118 6.60 -5.81 10.32
CA MET A 118 7.91 -5.27 10.69
C MET A 118 7.83 -4.10 11.67
N LEU A 119 6.65 -3.60 12.07
CA LEU A 119 6.56 -2.45 12.98
C LEU A 119 7.32 -2.70 14.28
N ASP A 120 7.18 -3.91 14.84
CA ASP A 120 7.91 -4.36 16.03
C ASP A 120 9.44 -4.26 15.84
N ALA A 121 9.94 -4.66 14.67
CA ALA A 121 11.36 -4.56 14.34
C ALA A 121 11.81 -3.11 14.15
N PHE A 122 11.03 -2.28 13.46
CA PHE A 122 11.35 -0.88 13.18
C PHE A 122 11.47 -0.02 14.44
N SER A 123 10.77 -0.36 15.51
CA SER A 123 10.93 0.36 16.76
C SER A 123 12.34 0.29 17.34
N GLY A 124 13.04 -0.82 17.15
CA GLY A 124 14.43 -0.94 17.62
C GLY A 124 15.41 -0.18 16.75
N TRP A 125 14.97 0.37 15.62
CA TRP A 125 15.87 0.90 14.60
C TRP A 125 16.11 2.40 14.76
N SER A 126 17.24 2.83 14.22
CA SER A 126 17.70 4.21 14.23
C SER A 126 18.63 4.42 13.03
N PRO A 127 19.11 5.65 12.78
CA PRO A 127 20.09 5.88 11.73
C PRO A 127 21.44 5.18 11.91
N ARG A 128 21.67 4.57 13.08
CA ARG A 128 22.87 3.76 13.38
C ARG A 128 22.56 2.27 13.52
N ALA A 129 21.32 1.85 13.26
CA ALA A 129 20.95 0.44 13.37
C ALA A 129 21.76 -0.42 12.40
N GLU A 130 22.26 -1.55 12.87
CA GLU A 130 22.89 -2.53 12.00
C GLU A 130 21.81 -3.37 11.32
N VAL A 131 21.40 -2.96 10.13
CA VAL A 131 20.51 -3.79 9.29
C VAL A 131 21.36 -4.91 8.69
N GLY A 132 21.13 -6.16 9.09
CA GLY A 132 21.85 -7.35 8.62
C GLY A 132 21.12 -8.09 7.48
N PRO A 133 21.72 -9.13 6.89
CA PRO A 133 21.05 -9.95 5.87
C PRO A 133 19.77 -10.64 6.39
N ALA A 134 19.74 -11.03 7.66
CA ALA A 134 18.56 -11.65 8.27
C ALA A 134 17.36 -10.68 8.34
N ASP A 135 17.60 -9.40 8.63
CA ASP A 135 16.55 -8.37 8.65
C ASP A 135 15.95 -8.14 7.26
N LEU A 136 16.79 -8.11 6.23
CA LEU A 136 16.31 -7.98 4.85
C LEU A 136 15.51 -9.21 4.40
N ALA A 137 15.97 -10.41 4.77
CA ALA A 137 15.24 -11.64 4.49
C ALA A 137 13.87 -11.64 5.20
N ALA A 138 13.83 -11.16 6.45
CA ALA A 138 12.60 -10.98 7.22
C ALA A 138 11.64 -10.00 6.53
N MET A 139 12.08 -8.81 6.14
CA MET A 139 11.24 -7.85 5.38
C MET A 139 10.66 -8.45 4.10
N ALA A 140 11.47 -9.22 3.38
CA ALA A 140 11.06 -9.78 2.10
C ALA A 140 10.16 -11.03 2.25
N GLY A 141 10.08 -11.63 3.44
CA GLY A 141 9.39 -12.91 3.66
C GLY A 141 8.24 -12.87 4.67
N TRP A 142 8.31 -12.03 5.69
CA TRP A 142 7.31 -11.99 6.75
C TRP A 142 5.93 -11.51 6.30
N PRO A 143 5.77 -10.48 5.43
CA PRO A 143 4.45 -10.09 4.95
C PRO A 143 3.66 -11.28 4.39
N SER A 144 4.20 -11.98 3.39
CA SER A 144 3.53 -13.13 2.77
C SER A 144 3.44 -14.37 3.66
N GLY A 145 4.33 -14.51 4.65
CA GLY A 145 4.34 -15.64 5.59
C GLY A 145 3.45 -15.48 6.82
N ARG A 146 3.21 -14.25 7.28
CA ARG A 146 2.49 -13.95 8.54
C ARG A 146 1.13 -13.30 8.29
N VAL A 147 1.08 -12.22 7.50
CA VAL A 147 -0.17 -11.49 7.23
C VAL A 147 -1.17 -12.35 6.48
N ALA A 148 -0.68 -13.16 5.54
CA ALA A 148 -1.54 -14.07 4.78
C ALA A 148 -2.21 -15.15 5.65
N LEU A 149 -1.69 -15.45 6.84
CA LEU A 149 -2.30 -16.39 7.78
C LEU A 149 -3.40 -15.73 8.64
N ALA A 150 -3.37 -14.40 8.78
CA ALA A 150 -4.35 -13.66 9.55
C ALA A 150 -5.62 -13.30 8.75
N LEU A 151 -5.57 -13.42 7.42
CA LEU A 151 -6.67 -13.03 6.52
C LEU A 151 -7.38 -14.26 5.94
N PRO A 152 -8.71 -14.21 5.71
CA PRO A 152 -9.51 -15.35 5.22
C PRO A 152 -9.40 -15.54 3.69
N GLY A 153 -8.18 -15.42 3.16
CA GLY A 153 -7.88 -15.60 1.74
C GLY A 153 -7.96 -17.08 1.30
N PRO A 154 -7.74 -17.36 0.01
CA PRO A 154 -7.35 -16.40 -1.01
C PRO A 154 -8.55 -15.59 -1.57
N PHE A 155 -8.26 -14.46 -2.21
CA PHE A 155 -9.23 -13.53 -2.79
C PHE A 155 -9.17 -13.56 -4.32
N ASP A 156 -10.29 -13.31 -5.00
CA ASP A 156 -10.34 -13.10 -6.44
C ASP A 156 -9.48 -11.90 -6.86
N ARG A 157 -9.54 -10.85 -6.04
CA ARG A 157 -8.86 -9.60 -6.25
C ARG A 157 -8.21 -9.12 -4.97
N VAL A 158 -6.95 -8.70 -5.08
CA VAL A 158 -6.23 -8.04 -4.00
C VAL A 158 -5.73 -6.70 -4.50
N ALA A 159 -5.82 -5.67 -3.69
CA ALA A 159 -5.30 -4.35 -3.99
C ALA A 159 -4.45 -3.82 -2.85
N SER A 160 -3.45 -3.01 -3.16
CA SER A 160 -2.77 -2.13 -2.22
C SER A 160 -2.91 -0.71 -2.74
N THR A 161 -3.52 0.18 -1.96
CA THR A 161 -3.77 1.57 -2.36
C THR A 161 -2.80 2.53 -1.67
N CYS A 162 -1.72 2.90 -2.37
CA CYS A 162 -0.67 3.82 -1.88
C CYS A 162 0.02 3.41 -0.56
N LEU A 163 -0.20 2.19 -0.08
CA LEU A 163 0.43 1.68 1.14
C LEU A 163 1.94 1.46 1.00
N LEU A 164 2.41 1.03 -0.19
CA LEU A 164 3.82 0.74 -0.40
C LEU A 164 4.72 1.97 -0.19
N SER A 165 4.25 3.16 -0.59
CA SER A 165 5.01 4.40 -0.36
C SER A 165 5.12 4.74 1.12
N GLN A 166 4.08 4.49 1.91
CA GLN A 166 4.08 4.66 3.36
C GLN A 166 5.06 3.69 4.05
N LEU A 167 5.10 2.43 3.61
CA LEU A 167 6.06 1.44 4.11
C LEU A 167 7.51 1.85 3.82
N VAL A 168 7.78 2.34 2.60
CA VAL A 168 9.09 2.86 2.21
C VAL A 168 9.45 4.12 3.01
N GLU A 169 8.52 5.07 3.15
CA GLU A 169 8.73 6.29 3.92
C GLU A 169 9.04 5.99 5.39
N THR A 170 8.37 4.98 5.98
CA THR A 170 8.64 4.51 7.34
C THR A 170 10.09 4.05 7.49
N ALA A 171 10.57 3.21 6.56
CA ALA A 171 11.96 2.77 6.58
C ALA A 171 12.97 3.92 6.38
N CYS A 172 12.70 4.84 5.45
CA CYS A 172 13.53 6.04 5.26
C CYS A 172 13.54 6.93 6.49
N HIS A 173 12.42 7.07 7.19
CA HIS A 173 12.33 7.88 8.40
C HIS A 173 13.17 7.29 9.54
N VAL A 174 13.08 5.98 9.75
CA VAL A 174 13.73 5.30 10.88
C VAL A 174 15.23 5.11 10.65
N LEU A 175 15.63 4.70 9.45
CA LEU A 175 17.04 4.51 9.09
C LEU A 175 17.72 5.82 8.68
N GLY A 176 16.97 6.81 8.21
CA GLY A 176 17.50 8.02 7.60
C GLY A 176 18.01 7.80 6.17
N ASP A 177 17.90 8.85 5.36
CA ASP A 177 18.22 8.82 3.92
C ASP A 177 19.69 8.50 3.59
N ARG A 178 20.58 8.60 4.58
CA ARG A 178 22.03 8.34 4.44
C ARG A 178 22.45 6.95 4.93
N HIS A 179 21.51 6.12 5.38
CA HIS A 179 21.84 4.79 5.85
C HIS A 179 22.45 3.95 4.71
N PRO A 180 23.60 3.27 4.91
CA PRO A 180 24.30 2.58 3.83
C PRO A 180 23.47 1.47 3.16
N ARG A 181 22.49 0.91 3.89
CA ARG A 181 21.61 -0.16 3.39
C ARG A 181 20.18 0.27 3.08
N ILE A 182 19.88 1.58 3.01
CA ILE A 182 18.50 2.03 2.77
C ILE A 182 17.93 1.47 1.45
N GLY A 183 18.74 1.43 0.39
CA GLY A 183 18.31 0.86 -0.90
C GLY A 183 17.98 -0.63 -0.82
N GLU A 184 18.72 -1.39 -0.02
CA GLU A 184 18.46 -2.82 0.20
C GLU A 184 17.20 -3.04 1.04
N ALA A 185 16.99 -2.24 2.09
CA ALA A 185 15.77 -2.27 2.90
C ALA A 185 14.52 -1.94 2.07
N VAL A 186 14.57 -0.88 1.26
CA VAL A 186 13.47 -0.53 0.33
C VAL A 186 13.19 -1.66 -0.66
N SER A 187 14.24 -2.29 -1.20
CA SER A 187 14.07 -3.43 -2.11
C SER A 187 13.40 -4.63 -1.41
N ALA A 188 13.78 -4.91 -0.17
CA ALA A 188 13.23 -6.00 0.62
C ALA A 188 11.76 -5.75 1.01
N ILE A 189 11.41 -4.53 1.43
CA ILE A 189 10.01 -4.12 1.70
C ILE A 189 9.15 -4.29 0.46
N ARG A 190 9.62 -3.81 -0.69
CA ARG A 190 8.93 -3.97 -1.97
C ARG A 190 8.72 -5.44 -2.32
N ALA A 191 9.74 -6.28 -2.19
CA ALA A 191 9.63 -7.72 -2.45
C ALA A 191 8.58 -8.36 -1.53
N GLY A 192 8.65 -8.09 -0.22
CA GLY A 192 7.68 -8.62 0.75
C GLY A 192 6.24 -8.22 0.43
N HIS A 193 6.01 -6.95 0.10
CA HIS A 193 4.69 -6.44 -0.24
C HIS A 193 4.12 -7.04 -1.54
N LEU A 194 4.94 -7.12 -2.59
CA LEU A 194 4.53 -7.73 -3.87
C LEU A 194 4.20 -9.22 -3.70
N ARG A 195 5.01 -9.95 -2.91
CA ARG A 195 4.75 -11.36 -2.57
C ARG A 195 3.48 -11.53 -1.75
N LEU A 196 3.19 -10.61 -0.81
CA LEU A 196 1.94 -10.62 -0.04
C LEU A 196 0.73 -10.48 -0.97
N LEU A 197 0.75 -9.51 -1.90
CA LEU A 197 -0.32 -9.31 -2.87
C LEU A 197 -0.58 -10.58 -3.71
N ALA A 198 0.49 -11.19 -4.23
CA ALA A 198 0.37 -12.44 -4.98
C ALA A 198 -0.14 -13.60 -4.11
N ARG A 199 0.34 -13.75 -2.88
CA ARG A 199 -0.05 -14.82 -1.95
C ARG A 199 -1.50 -14.74 -1.52
N LEU A 200 -2.03 -13.53 -1.31
CA LEU A 200 -3.44 -13.32 -0.98
C LEU A 200 -4.37 -13.55 -2.18
N THR A 201 -3.85 -13.58 -3.40
CA THR A 201 -4.64 -13.72 -4.62
C THR A 201 -4.79 -15.20 -5.01
N ARG A 202 -6.01 -15.63 -5.30
CA ARG A 202 -6.28 -17.02 -5.73
C ARG A 202 -5.72 -17.31 -7.12
N PRO A 203 -5.54 -18.59 -7.52
CA PRO A 203 -5.25 -18.96 -8.91
C PRO A 203 -6.24 -18.33 -9.88
N GLY A 204 -5.72 -17.73 -10.95
CA GLY A 204 -6.53 -17.03 -11.95
C GLY A 204 -7.11 -15.70 -11.49
N GLY A 205 -6.86 -15.28 -10.24
CA GLY A 205 -7.22 -13.96 -9.72
C GLY A 205 -6.25 -12.86 -10.17
N SER A 206 -6.44 -11.66 -9.62
CA SER A 206 -5.53 -10.54 -9.88
C SER A 206 -5.17 -9.72 -8.66
N ALA A 207 -3.88 -9.39 -8.53
CA ALA A 207 -3.38 -8.42 -7.59
C ALA A 207 -3.16 -7.07 -8.27
N THR A 208 -3.48 -5.95 -7.62
CA THR A 208 -3.26 -4.61 -8.14
C THR A 208 -2.44 -3.80 -7.14
N LEU A 209 -1.25 -3.35 -7.56
CA LEU A 209 -0.48 -2.36 -6.80
C LEU A 209 -0.82 -0.98 -7.35
N ILE A 210 -1.30 -0.09 -6.49
CA ILE A 210 -1.47 1.34 -6.76
C ILE A 210 -0.49 2.09 -5.86
N THR A 211 0.30 2.99 -6.43
CA THR A 211 1.32 3.73 -5.68
C THR A 211 1.53 5.12 -6.26
N ASP A 212 1.77 6.09 -5.41
CA ASP A 212 2.32 7.37 -5.80
C ASP A 212 3.78 7.22 -6.23
N VAL A 213 4.12 7.90 -7.31
CA VAL A 213 5.46 7.90 -7.94
C VAL A 213 6.23 9.14 -7.52
N VAL A 214 5.56 10.29 -7.48
CA VAL A 214 6.14 11.60 -7.14
C VAL A 214 5.02 12.54 -6.68
N SER A 215 5.36 13.59 -5.93
CA SER A 215 4.44 14.69 -5.61
C SER A 215 5.04 16.06 -5.91
N THR A 216 4.22 17.12 -5.85
CA THR A 216 4.67 18.51 -5.96
C THR A 216 5.68 18.92 -4.88
N ARG A 217 5.81 18.15 -3.79
CA ARG A 217 6.87 18.35 -2.78
C ARG A 217 8.27 18.14 -3.36
N SER A 218 8.43 17.09 -4.17
CA SER A 218 9.72 16.70 -4.76
C SER A 218 9.87 17.12 -6.22
N TYR A 219 8.75 17.38 -6.90
CA TYR A 219 8.71 17.86 -8.28
C TYR A 219 7.65 18.96 -8.44
N PRO A 220 7.95 20.21 -8.05
CA PRO A 220 6.98 21.31 -8.04
C PRO A 220 6.28 21.54 -9.39
N ALA A 221 6.97 21.29 -10.50
CA ALA A 221 6.41 21.44 -11.85
C ALA A 221 5.22 20.52 -12.13
N LEU A 222 4.99 19.46 -11.34
CA LEU A 222 3.87 18.53 -11.51
C LEU A 222 2.51 19.24 -11.55
N SER A 223 2.34 20.35 -10.82
CA SER A 223 1.07 21.10 -10.78
C SER A 223 0.64 21.65 -12.13
N ASN A 224 1.59 21.83 -13.05
CA ASN A 224 1.40 22.43 -14.36
C ASN A 224 1.48 21.41 -15.50
N VAL A 225 1.69 20.12 -15.19
CA VAL A 225 1.73 19.06 -16.20
C VAL A 225 0.30 18.56 -16.45
N PRO A 226 -0.21 18.66 -17.69
CA PRO A 226 -1.49 18.08 -18.07
C PRO A 226 -1.52 16.56 -17.89
N GLU A 227 -2.66 16.00 -17.49
CA GLU A 227 -2.79 14.56 -17.23
C GLU A 227 -2.47 13.69 -18.46
N GLN A 228 -2.75 14.20 -19.66
CA GLN A 228 -2.41 13.47 -20.89
C GLN A 228 -0.91 13.22 -21.06
N ASP A 229 -0.06 14.07 -20.47
CA ASP A 229 1.40 14.06 -20.59
C ASP A 229 2.08 13.24 -19.47
N TYR A 230 1.31 12.72 -18.50
CA TYR A 230 1.85 11.90 -17.41
C TYR A 230 2.63 10.64 -17.85
N PRO A 231 2.20 9.89 -18.89
CA PRO A 231 3.01 8.78 -19.41
C PRO A 231 4.41 9.22 -19.84
N ASP A 232 4.54 10.37 -20.50
CA ASP A 232 5.81 10.91 -20.99
C ASP A 232 6.66 11.55 -19.88
N LEU A 233 6.04 11.87 -18.75
CA LEU A 233 6.74 12.34 -17.56
C LEU A 233 7.54 11.21 -16.87
N LEU A 234 7.05 9.96 -16.88
CA LEU A 234 7.70 8.86 -16.17
C LEU A 234 9.17 8.64 -16.57
N PRO A 235 9.53 8.53 -17.87
CA PRO A 235 10.94 8.39 -18.26
C PRO A 235 11.82 9.58 -17.83
N ARG A 236 11.25 10.79 -17.72
CA ARG A 236 11.97 11.98 -17.26
C ARG A 236 12.27 11.89 -15.76
N LEU A 237 11.29 11.49 -14.96
CA LEU A 237 11.45 11.30 -13.51
C LEU A 237 12.46 10.19 -13.19
N ALA A 238 12.52 9.13 -14.01
CA ALA A 238 13.55 8.10 -13.89
C ALA A 238 14.96 8.68 -14.09
N ARG A 239 15.18 9.43 -15.18
CA ARG A 239 16.48 10.03 -15.51
C ARG A 239 16.93 11.06 -14.48
N SER A 240 16.02 11.90 -14.00
CA SER A 240 16.33 12.93 -12.99
C SER A 240 16.34 12.41 -11.56
N ARG A 241 15.94 11.15 -11.32
CA ARG A 241 15.73 10.57 -9.99
C ARG A 241 14.79 11.40 -9.10
N GLN A 242 13.83 12.11 -9.70
CA GLN A 242 12.83 12.89 -8.99
C GLN A 242 11.56 12.07 -8.77
N HIS A 243 11.70 10.97 -8.04
CA HIS A 243 10.59 10.08 -7.69
C HIS A 243 10.85 9.46 -6.31
N ILE A 244 9.81 8.87 -5.73
CA ILE A 244 9.91 8.21 -4.43
C ILE A 244 10.78 6.96 -4.60
N LEU A 245 11.80 6.83 -3.73
CA LEU A 245 12.80 5.79 -3.79
C LEU A 245 12.17 4.39 -3.95
N GLY A 246 12.54 3.66 -5.00
CA GLY A 246 12.06 2.29 -5.20
C GLY A 246 10.67 2.16 -5.84
N LEU A 247 9.96 3.26 -6.09
CA LEU A 247 8.56 3.26 -6.54
C LEU A 247 8.36 3.74 -7.98
N HIS A 248 9.44 4.00 -8.71
CA HIS A 248 9.33 4.29 -10.13
C HIS A 248 8.76 3.06 -10.87
N PRO A 249 7.81 3.22 -11.82
CA PRO A 249 7.20 2.10 -12.54
C PRO A 249 8.21 1.13 -13.17
N GLY A 250 9.29 1.63 -13.74
CA GLY A 250 10.36 0.80 -14.31
C GLY A 250 11.06 -0.09 -13.27
N GLU A 251 11.28 0.42 -12.06
CA GLU A 251 11.90 -0.33 -10.96
C GLU A 251 10.93 -1.37 -10.38
N LEU A 252 9.66 -1.00 -10.21
CA LEU A 252 8.61 -1.93 -9.78
C LEU A 252 8.44 -3.08 -10.78
N MET A 253 8.39 -2.78 -12.08
CA MET A 253 8.27 -3.80 -13.12
C MET A 253 9.51 -4.71 -13.18
N ALA A 254 10.71 -4.15 -13.01
CA ALA A 254 11.94 -4.95 -12.92
C ALA A 254 11.94 -5.84 -11.67
N ALA A 255 11.51 -5.32 -10.52
CA ALA A 255 11.40 -6.07 -9.28
C ALA A 255 10.41 -7.23 -9.40
N ILE A 256 9.22 -7.01 -9.98
CA ILE A 256 8.21 -8.06 -10.17
C ILE A 256 8.75 -9.18 -11.07
N ARG A 257 9.44 -8.83 -12.17
CA ARG A 257 10.00 -9.82 -13.11
C ARG A 257 11.22 -10.55 -12.55
N GLY A 258 12.03 -9.87 -11.75
CA GLY A 258 13.27 -10.41 -11.17
C GLY A 258 13.06 -11.22 -9.89
N ASP A 259 11.90 -11.13 -9.25
CA ASP A 259 11.59 -11.88 -8.03
C ASP A 259 11.25 -13.34 -8.36
N SER A 260 12.13 -14.26 -7.95
CA SER A 260 11.96 -15.70 -8.19
C SER A 260 10.70 -16.28 -7.54
N ALA A 261 10.20 -15.67 -6.45
CA ALA A 261 8.97 -16.10 -5.80
C ALA A 261 7.71 -15.64 -6.58
N LEU A 262 7.83 -14.66 -7.47
CA LEU A 262 6.72 -14.17 -8.30
C LEU A 262 6.77 -14.72 -9.73
N ALA A 263 7.98 -14.87 -10.30
CA ALA A 263 8.18 -15.21 -11.71
C ALA A 263 7.46 -16.51 -12.14
N GLY A 264 7.37 -17.51 -11.26
CA GLY A 264 6.65 -18.76 -11.51
C GLY A 264 5.14 -18.70 -11.22
N THR A 265 4.67 -17.67 -10.52
CA THR A 265 3.27 -17.54 -10.07
C THR A 265 2.46 -16.64 -10.98
N LEU A 266 3.07 -15.65 -11.62
CA LEU A 266 2.37 -14.66 -12.42
C LEU A 266 2.20 -15.12 -13.88
N SER A 267 1.00 -14.93 -14.43
CA SER A 267 0.68 -15.21 -15.84
C SER A 267 0.64 -13.95 -16.71
N GLY A 268 0.68 -12.76 -16.11
CA GLY A 268 0.65 -11.51 -16.85
C GLY A 268 0.84 -10.28 -15.97
N LEU A 269 1.35 -9.21 -16.59
CA LEU A 269 1.51 -7.88 -15.99
C LEU A 269 0.88 -6.85 -16.91
N GLU A 270 -0.02 -6.04 -16.36
CA GLU A 270 -0.77 -5.01 -17.07
C GLU A 270 -0.50 -3.66 -16.38
N PRO A 271 0.40 -2.82 -16.93
CA PRO A 271 0.59 -1.47 -16.42
C PRO A 271 -0.64 -0.61 -16.73
N ILE A 272 -1.07 0.18 -15.76
CA ILE A 272 -2.20 1.10 -15.89
C ILE A 272 -1.67 2.50 -16.19
N ARG A 273 -2.42 3.27 -16.99
CA ARG A 273 -2.08 4.67 -17.29
C ARG A 273 -2.00 5.46 -15.97
N PRO A 274 -0.96 6.27 -15.74
CA PRO A 274 -0.88 7.11 -14.56
C PRO A 274 -1.97 8.19 -14.56
N TRP A 275 -2.36 8.63 -13.36
CA TRP A 275 -3.33 9.70 -13.16
C TRP A 275 -2.85 10.67 -12.08
N GLY A 276 -3.49 11.83 -12.04
CA GLY A 276 -3.20 12.89 -11.08
C GLY A 276 -4.12 12.77 -9.88
N TRP A 277 -3.57 12.91 -8.68
CA TRP A 277 -4.34 13.04 -7.46
C TRP A 277 -4.00 14.34 -6.77
N ARG A 278 -4.97 15.26 -6.71
CA ARG A 278 -4.84 16.53 -5.99
C ARG A 278 -5.38 16.37 -4.57
N LEU A 279 -4.51 16.54 -3.58
CA LEU A 279 -4.84 16.51 -2.16
C LEU A 279 -4.35 17.80 -1.52
N HIS A 280 -5.26 18.70 -1.16
CA HIS A 280 -4.95 20.07 -0.72
C HIS A 280 -4.05 20.84 -1.71
N ASP A 281 -2.91 21.33 -1.22
CA ASP A 281 -1.86 22.04 -1.95
C ASP A 281 -0.91 21.11 -2.71
N ARG A 282 -1.13 19.79 -2.63
CA ARG A 282 -0.29 18.78 -3.25
C ARG A 282 -0.96 18.11 -4.43
N VAL A 283 -0.14 17.84 -5.45
CA VAL A 283 -0.51 16.92 -6.54
C VAL A 283 0.43 15.73 -6.46
N TYR A 284 -0.12 14.54 -6.61
CA TYR A 284 0.57 13.27 -6.68
C TYR A 284 0.39 12.69 -8.08
N LEU A 285 1.48 12.19 -8.65
CA LEU A 285 1.43 11.35 -9.83
C LEU A 285 1.28 9.90 -9.35
N VAL A 286 0.15 9.28 -9.63
CA VAL A 286 -0.15 7.92 -9.21
C VAL A 286 -0.04 6.97 -10.39
N TRP A 287 0.50 5.78 -10.14
CA TRP A 287 0.61 4.71 -11.12
C TRP A 287 0.10 3.40 -10.53
N ALA A 288 -0.33 2.50 -11.40
CA ALA A 288 -0.72 1.17 -10.97
C ALA A 288 -0.25 0.07 -11.94
N VAL A 289 -0.11 -1.13 -11.41
CA VAL A 289 0.09 -2.35 -12.18
C VAL A 289 -0.81 -3.45 -11.66
N ARG A 290 -1.46 -4.15 -12.59
CA ARG A 290 -2.21 -5.36 -12.30
C ARG A 290 -1.36 -6.58 -12.64
N MET A 291 -1.22 -7.48 -11.68
CA MET A 291 -0.55 -8.76 -11.77
C MET A 291 -1.62 -9.86 -11.86
N LYS A 292 -1.59 -10.67 -12.91
CA LYS A 292 -2.46 -11.85 -13.05
C LYS A 292 -1.76 -13.04 -12.42
N VAL A 293 -2.43 -13.72 -11.48
CA VAL A 293 -1.92 -14.95 -10.88
C VAL A 293 -2.33 -16.12 -11.77
N GLY A 294 -1.36 -16.96 -12.15
CA GLY A 294 -1.60 -18.12 -12.99
C GLY A 294 -2.59 -19.11 -12.37
N PRO A 295 -3.17 -20.03 -13.16
CA PRO A 295 -4.07 -21.07 -12.66
C PRO A 295 -3.34 -22.18 -11.88
N GLY A 296 -2.07 -21.97 -11.52
CA GLY A 296 -1.17 -22.99 -10.97
C GLY A 296 -1.74 -23.73 -9.76
N ARG A 297 -1.39 -25.02 -9.67
CA ARG A 297 -1.74 -25.91 -8.56
C ARG A 297 -1.00 -25.44 -7.30
N TRP A 298 -1.72 -24.93 -6.30
CA TRP A 298 -1.20 -24.77 -4.95
C TRP A 298 -0.98 -26.14 -4.31
#